data_AF-A0A9D6HQL2-F1
#
_entry.id   AF-A0A9D6HQL2-F1
#
_cell.length_a   1.000
_cell.length_b   1.000
_cell.length_c   1.000
_cell.angle_alpha   90.00
_cell.angle_beta   90.00
_cell.angle_gamma   90.00
#
_symmetry.space_group_name_H-M   'P 1'
#
loop_
_entity.id
_entity.type
_entity.pdbx_description
1 polymer ?
#
loop_
_entity_poly.entity_id
_entity_poly.type
_entity_poly.pdbx_seq_one_letter_code
_entity_poly.pdbx_strand_id
1 'polypeptide(L)'
;LDVDQSDAYARGHVPGAGWLCRSRLELTIGAVAPDRARPVVVTCGDGLASTLAAATLAALGYPAVAVLDGGTRAWAEAGRPLERGATRLLDEPDDVVPKPYERGREAMERYLRWEEHLDDEGRSPHELLPRARP
;
A
#
# COMPACT_ATOMS: atom_id res chain seq x y z
N LEU A 1 -3.66 -2.49 -11.67
CA LEU A 1 -3.85 -2.71 -10.22
C LEU A 1 -2.52 -2.43 -9.57
N ASP A 2 -2.45 -1.45 -8.69
CA ASP A 2 -1.26 -1.18 -7.90
C ASP A 2 -1.46 -1.82 -6.52
N VAL A 3 -0.48 -2.64 -6.10
CA VAL A 3 -0.51 -3.36 -4.81
C VAL A 3 0.64 -2.94 -3.89
N ASP A 4 1.32 -1.83 -4.21
CA ASP A 4 2.29 -1.21 -3.30
C ASP A 4 1.61 -0.59 -2.07
N GLN A 5 2.38 0.01 -1.18
CA GLN A 5 1.84 0.77 -0.06
C GLN A 5 1.04 2.00 -0.53
N SER A 6 -0.02 2.36 0.20
CA SER A 6 -0.89 3.49 -0.19
C SER A 6 -0.14 4.82 -0.32
N ASP A 7 0.88 5.05 0.51
CA ASP A 7 1.71 6.24 0.47
C ASP A 7 2.63 6.26 -0.77
N ALA A 8 3.15 5.10 -1.19
CA ALA A 8 3.93 4.93 -2.41
C ALA A 8 3.06 5.22 -3.65
N TYR A 9 1.86 4.64 -3.71
CA TYR A 9 0.87 4.95 -4.75
C TYR A 9 0.57 6.46 -4.80
N ALA A 10 0.31 7.08 -3.64
CA ALA A 10 0.03 8.51 -3.60
C ALA A 10 1.23 9.39 -4.03
N ARG A 11 2.48 8.96 -3.77
CA ARG A 11 3.67 9.68 -4.24
C ARG A 11 3.83 9.63 -5.76
N GLY A 12 3.45 8.52 -6.38
CA GLY A 12 3.51 8.34 -7.82
C GLY A 12 3.13 6.92 -8.25
N HIS A 13 2.17 6.81 -9.16
CA HIS A 13 1.69 5.54 -9.71
C HIS A 13 1.45 5.62 -11.22
N VAL A 14 1.30 4.45 -11.85
CA VAL A 14 0.96 4.36 -13.28
C VAL A 14 -0.42 5.00 -13.53
N PRO A 15 -0.57 5.93 -14.48
CA PRO A 15 -1.84 6.61 -14.72
C PRO A 15 -3.02 5.65 -14.92
N GLY A 16 -4.13 5.91 -14.22
CA GLY A 16 -5.33 5.07 -14.23
C GLY A 16 -5.24 3.76 -13.43
N ALA A 17 -4.12 3.48 -12.77
CA ALA A 17 -4.03 2.37 -11.82
C ALA A 17 -4.98 2.62 -10.64
N GLY A 18 -5.70 1.59 -10.22
CA GLY A 18 -6.36 1.60 -8.91
C GLY A 18 -5.50 0.90 -7.88
N TRP A 19 -5.41 1.49 -6.69
CA TRP A 19 -4.68 0.95 -5.55
C TRP A 19 -5.53 -0.04 -4.75
N LEU A 20 -4.95 -1.18 -4.38
CA LEU A 20 -5.58 -2.19 -3.52
C LEU A 20 -4.53 -2.73 -2.55
N CYS A 21 -4.84 -2.75 -1.26
CA CYS A 21 -3.91 -3.27 -0.25
C CYS A 21 -3.56 -4.73 -0.55
N ARG A 22 -2.26 -5.04 -0.66
CA ARG A 22 -1.82 -6.41 -0.97
C ARG A 22 -2.36 -7.42 0.04
N SER A 23 -2.39 -7.11 1.33
CA SER A 23 -2.83 -8.06 2.37
C SER A 23 -4.33 -8.38 2.33
N ARG A 24 -5.13 -7.59 1.61
CA ARG A 24 -6.59 -7.80 1.45
C ARG A 24 -6.98 -8.21 0.03
N LEU A 25 -6.02 -8.52 -0.83
CA LEU A 25 -6.26 -8.87 -2.23
C LEU A 25 -7.32 -9.97 -2.37
N GLU A 26 -7.14 -11.07 -1.63
CA GLU A 26 -7.99 -12.26 -1.68
C GLU A 26 -9.42 -11.98 -1.20
N LEU A 27 -9.57 -11.05 -0.26
CA LEU A 27 -10.86 -10.65 0.32
C LEU A 27 -11.61 -9.67 -0.57
N THR A 28 -10.89 -8.81 -1.30
CA THR A 28 -11.46 -7.61 -1.93
C THR A 28 -11.59 -7.74 -3.45
N ILE A 29 -10.74 -8.55 -4.10
CA ILE A 29 -10.66 -8.58 -5.57
C ILE A 29 -11.98 -8.99 -6.23
N GLY A 30 -12.75 -9.90 -5.63
CA GLY A 30 -14.04 -10.33 -6.20
C GLY A 30 -15.06 -9.21 -6.36
N ALA A 31 -15.02 -8.19 -5.50
CA ALA A 31 -15.86 -7.01 -5.62
C ALA A 31 -15.28 -5.97 -6.60
N VAL A 32 -13.94 -5.84 -6.62
CA VAL A 32 -13.22 -4.86 -7.44
C VAL A 32 -13.18 -5.24 -8.93
N ALA A 33 -13.03 -6.53 -9.23
CA ALA A 33 -12.91 -7.08 -10.57
C ALA A 33 -13.81 -8.33 -10.71
N PRO A 34 -15.15 -8.19 -10.62
CA PRO A 34 -16.06 -9.33 -10.63
C PRO A 34 -16.02 -10.15 -11.93
N ASP A 35 -15.73 -9.48 -13.05
CA ASP A 35 -15.44 -10.14 -14.32
C ASP A 35 -13.99 -10.65 -14.33
N ARG A 36 -13.84 -11.95 -14.04
CA ARG A 36 -12.53 -12.61 -14.00
C ARG A 36 -11.87 -12.71 -15.37
N ALA A 37 -12.64 -12.67 -16.47
CA ALA A 37 -12.08 -12.77 -17.82
C ALA A 37 -11.40 -11.47 -18.25
N ARG A 38 -11.70 -10.35 -17.60
CA ARG A 38 -11.07 -9.06 -17.87
C ARG A 38 -9.57 -9.11 -17.55
N PRO A 39 -8.69 -8.70 -18.49
CA PRO A 39 -7.26 -8.65 -18.21
C PRO A 39 -6.91 -7.73 -17.04
N VAL A 40 -6.03 -8.19 -16.16
CA VAL A 40 -5.51 -7.44 -15.02
C VAL A 40 -3.99 -7.32 -15.14
N VAL A 41 -3.50 -6.09 -15.27
CA VAL A 41 -2.06 -5.81 -15.11
C VAL A 41 -1.82 -5.37 -13.66
N VAL A 42 -0.89 -6.04 -12.98
CA VAL A 42 -0.52 -5.77 -11.60
C VAL A 42 0.85 -5.10 -11.56
N THR A 43 1.02 -4.12 -10.67
CA THR A 43 2.30 -3.46 -10.42
C THR A 43 2.48 -3.14 -8.95
N CYS A 44 3.73 -2.90 -8.56
CA CYS A 44 4.18 -2.31 -7.31
C CYS A 44 5.49 -1.56 -7.62
N GLY A 45 6.18 -1.01 -6.62
CA GLY A 45 7.39 -0.21 -6.84
C GLY A 45 8.48 -0.89 -7.67
N ASP A 46 8.78 -2.15 -7.39
CA ASP A 46 9.91 -2.89 -7.99
C ASP A 46 9.54 -4.19 -8.72
N GLY A 47 8.26 -4.58 -8.71
CA GLY A 47 7.77 -5.80 -9.35
C GLY A 47 7.68 -7.05 -8.45
N LEU A 48 8.25 -7.03 -7.23
CA LEU A 48 8.29 -8.20 -6.35
C LEU A 48 6.90 -8.55 -5.79
N ALA A 49 6.26 -7.59 -5.12
CA ALA A 49 4.94 -7.80 -4.52
C ALA A 49 3.87 -8.05 -5.60
N SER A 50 3.96 -7.38 -6.75
CA SER A 50 3.03 -7.57 -7.86
C SER A 50 3.13 -8.94 -8.51
N THR A 51 4.33 -9.54 -8.54
CA THR A 51 4.51 -10.92 -9.03
C THR A 51 3.77 -11.92 -8.14
N LEU A 52 3.89 -11.76 -6.82
CA LEU A 52 3.16 -12.60 -5.86
C LEU A 52 1.64 -12.36 -5.93
N ALA A 53 1.21 -11.11 -6.06
CA ALA A 53 -0.20 -10.78 -6.26
C ALA A 53 -0.76 -11.40 -7.55
N ALA A 54 -0.01 -11.37 -8.65
CA ALA A 54 -0.43 -11.97 -9.90
C ALA A 54 -0.61 -13.50 -9.79
N ALA A 55 0.31 -14.18 -9.09
CA ALA A 55 0.17 -15.61 -8.80
C ALA A 55 -1.09 -15.92 -7.97
N THR A 56 -1.37 -15.10 -6.95
CA THR A 56 -2.61 -15.19 -6.17
C THR A 56 -3.84 -15.00 -7.05
N LEU A 57 -3.87 -13.99 -7.93
CA LEU A 57 -5.00 -13.74 -8.84
C LEU A 57 -5.23 -14.93 -9.78
N ALA A 58 -4.16 -15.51 -10.34
CA ALA A 58 -4.28 -16.70 -11.17
C ALA A 58 -4.90 -17.88 -10.39
N ALA A 59 -4.46 -18.10 -9.14
CA ALA A 59 -5.03 -19.13 -8.27
C ALA A 59 -6.51 -18.87 -7.92
N LEU A 60 -6.94 -17.61 -7.86
CA LEU A 60 -8.33 -17.19 -7.65
C LEU A 60 -9.19 -17.26 -8.92
N GLY A 61 -8.64 -17.73 -10.03
CA GLY A 61 -9.37 -17.96 -11.28
C GLY A 61 -9.43 -16.74 -12.21
N TYR A 62 -8.50 -15.81 -12.11
CA TYR A 62 -8.29 -14.76 -13.12
C TYR A 62 -7.35 -15.29 -14.22
N PRO A 63 -7.85 -15.69 -15.40
CA PRO A 63 -7.03 -16.32 -16.45
C PRO A 63 -6.07 -15.36 -17.17
N ALA A 64 -6.33 -14.05 -17.12
CA ALA A 64 -5.58 -13.05 -17.87
C ALA A 64 -4.88 -12.05 -16.94
N VAL A 65 -3.83 -12.50 -16.26
CA VAL A 65 -3.05 -11.66 -15.33
C VAL A 65 -1.64 -11.46 -15.87
N ALA A 66 -1.19 -10.21 -15.89
CA ALA A 66 0.16 -9.83 -16.25
C ALA A 66 0.79 -8.94 -15.18
N VAL A 67 2.11 -8.92 -15.12
CA VAL A 67 2.88 -8.06 -14.21
C VAL A 67 3.60 -7.00 -15.04
N LEU A 68 3.61 -5.77 -14.55
CA LEU A 68 4.45 -4.72 -15.10
C LEU A 68 5.91 -5.00 -14.73
N ASP A 69 6.71 -5.39 -15.72
CA ASP A 69 8.12 -5.71 -15.52
C ASP A 69 8.90 -4.51 -14.94
N GLY A 70 9.70 -4.78 -13.90
CA GLY A 70 10.42 -3.76 -13.13
C GLY A 70 9.55 -2.77 -12.32
N GLY A 71 8.23 -2.96 -12.30
CA GLY A 71 7.29 -2.17 -11.50
C GLY A 71 7.12 -0.72 -11.94
N THR A 72 6.49 0.08 -11.08
CA THR A 72 6.28 1.52 -11.29
C THR A 72 7.61 2.27 -11.42
N ARG A 73 8.69 1.79 -10.79
CA ARG A 73 10.02 2.37 -10.96
C ARG A 73 10.51 2.27 -12.41
N ALA A 74 10.50 1.09 -13.02
CA ALA A 74 10.94 0.92 -14.41
C ALA A 74 10.05 1.70 -15.39
N TRP A 75 8.74 1.80 -15.11
CA TRP A 75 7.83 2.67 -15.85
C TRP A 75 8.29 4.13 -15.84
N ALA A 76 8.64 4.66 -14.66
CA ALA A 76 9.12 6.03 -14.51
C ALA A 76 10.50 6.24 -15.16
N GLU A 77 11.42 5.29 -14.99
CA GLU A 77 12.77 5.32 -15.61
C GLU A 77 12.70 5.30 -17.14
N ALA A 78 11.67 4.68 -17.72
CA ALA A 78 11.38 4.73 -19.15
C ALA A 78 10.80 6.09 -19.62
N GLY A 79 10.76 7.11 -18.77
CA GLY A 79 10.28 8.46 -19.10
C GLY A 79 8.75 8.55 -19.25
N ARG A 80 8.00 7.56 -18.76
CA ARG A 80 6.54 7.53 -18.83
C ARG A 80 5.92 8.37 -17.71
N PRO A 81 4.74 8.97 -17.92
CA PRO A 81 4.12 9.82 -16.91
C PRO A 81 3.68 9.02 -15.68
N LEU A 82 3.72 9.67 -14.52
CA LEU A 82 3.12 9.19 -13.27
C LEU A 82 1.97 10.11 -12.88
N GLU A 83 0.92 9.51 -12.31
CA GLU A 83 -0.15 10.19 -11.62
C GLU A 83 0.20 10.26 -10.11
N ARG A 84 -0.28 11.29 -9.41
CA ARG A 84 0.02 11.55 -7.99
C ARG A 84 -1.26 11.80 -7.20
N GLY A 85 -1.21 11.50 -5.92
CA GLY A 85 -2.35 11.56 -5.00
C GLY A 85 -3.13 10.25 -4.96
N ALA A 86 -4.12 10.21 -4.08
CA ALA A 86 -5.00 9.06 -3.90
C ALA A 86 -6.16 9.06 -4.92
N THR A 87 -5.84 8.97 -6.22
CA THR A 87 -6.82 9.24 -7.29
C THR A 87 -7.81 8.10 -7.53
N ARG A 88 -7.43 6.85 -7.29
CA ARG A 88 -8.32 5.69 -7.36
C ARG A 88 -7.99 4.63 -6.29
N LEU A 89 -8.54 4.80 -5.10
CA LEU A 89 -8.47 3.82 -4.02
C LEU A 89 -9.58 2.77 -4.17
N LEU A 90 -9.20 1.49 -4.23
CA LEU A 90 -10.11 0.35 -4.31
C LEU A 90 -10.31 -0.34 -2.94
N ASP A 91 -9.59 0.15 -1.93
CA ASP A 91 -9.59 -0.30 -0.55
C ASP A 91 -9.28 0.90 0.37
N GLU A 92 -9.40 0.71 1.68
CA GLU A 92 -9.05 1.72 2.69
C GLU A 92 -7.50 1.82 2.83
N PRO A 93 -6.90 3.03 2.78
CA PRO A 93 -5.46 3.25 2.83
C PRO A 93 -4.92 3.37 4.26
N ASP A 94 -5.18 2.34 5.07
CA ASP A 94 -4.78 2.20 6.48
C ASP A 94 -3.56 1.27 6.67
N ASP A 95 -2.90 0.88 5.57
CA ASP A 95 -1.71 0.01 5.53
C ASP A 95 -0.42 0.70 5.96
N VAL A 96 -0.43 2.03 6.04
CA VAL A 96 0.70 2.87 6.44
C VAL A 96 0.30 3.71 7.64
N VAL A 97 1.07 3.61 8.72
CA VAL A 97 0.96 4.54 9.86
C VAL A 97 1.87 5.74 9.57
N PRO A 98 1.31 6.92 9.24
CA PRO A 98 2.13 8.08 8.93
C PRO A 98 2.83 8.55 10.19
N LYS A 99 4.11 8.84 10.06
CA LYS A 99 4.92 9.29 11.19
C LYS A 99 4.48 10.70 11.61
N PRO A 100 4.58 11.05 12.90
CA PRO A 100 4.14 12.36 13.40
C PRO A 100 4.72 13.54 12.61
N TYR A 101 6.01 13.49 12.27
CA TYR A 101 6.69 14.54 11.51
C TYR A 101 6.28 14.64 10.04
N GLU A 102 5.68 13.59 9.47
CA GLU A 102 5.09 13.62 8.11
C GLU A 102 3.72 14.32 8.10
N ARG A 103 3.12 14.52 9.28
CA ARG A 103 1.81 15.16 9.48
C ARG A 103 1.89 16.60 10.00
N GLY A 104 3.08 17.20 9.97
CA GLY A 104 3.32 18.59 10.34
C GLY A 104 3.56 18.83 11.85
N ARG A 105 3.84 20.08 12.19
CA ARG A 105 4.28 20.49 13.53
C ARG A 105 3.29 20.10 14.63
N GLU A 106 2.00 20.36 14.44
CA GLU A 106 0.98 20.07 15.44
C GLU A 106 0.90 18.57 15.78
N ALA A 107 1.00 17.71 14.76
CA ALA A 107 1.02 16.27 14.97
C ALA A 107 2.29 15.80 15.71
N MET A 108 3.42 16.44 15.43
CA MET A 108 4.67 16.20 16.17
C MET A 108 4.54 16.66 17.63
N GLU A 109 4.01 17.85 17.89
CA GLU A 109 3.79 18.36 19.26
C GLU A 109 2.86 17.45 20.06
N ARG A 110 1.78 16.94 19.43
CA ARG A 110 0.89 15.97 20.06
C ARG A 110 1.57 14.64 20.38
N TYR A 111 2.44 14.17 19.48
CA TYR A 111 3.22 12.96 19.73
C TYR A 111 4.22 13.13 20.87
N LEU A 112 4.96 14.24 20.91
CA LEU A 112 5.89 14.55 21.98
C LEU A 112 5.20 14.65 23.34
N ARG A 113 4.06 15.35 23.41
CA ARG A 113 3.25 15.41 24.64
C ARG A 113 2.76 14.05 25.11
N TRP A 114 2.47 13.15 24.17
CA TRP A 114 2.10 11.77 24.49
C TRP A 114 3.29 10.98 25.05
N GLU A 115 4.49 11.13 24.49
CA GLU A 115 5.72 10.52 25.04
C GLU A 115 6.05 11.06 26.44
N GLU A 116 6.01 12.37 26.65
CA GLU A 116 6.25 13.00 27.97
C GLU A 116 5.28 12.49 29.03
N HIS A 117 3.99 12.32 28.68
CA HIS A 117 3.00 11.78 29.60
C HIS A 117 3.26 10.32 29.99
N LEU A 118 3.80 9.51 29.07
CA LEU A 118 4.17 8.13 29.38
C LEU A 118 5.38 8.08 30.33
N ASP A 119 6.35 8.99 30.14
CA ASP A 119 7.48 9.12 31.06
C ASP A 119 7.03 9.50 32.47
N ASP A 120 6.05 10.39 32.61
CA ASP A 120 5.42 10.76 33.89
C ASP A 120 4.75 9.55 34.57
N GLU A 121 4.16 8.64 33.79
CA GLU A 121 3.57 7.38 34.27
C GLU A 121 4.63 6.30 34.57
N GLY A 122 5.91 6.56 34.28
CA GLY A 122 6.99 5.58 34.40
C GLY A 122 6.84 4.41 33.41
N ARG A 123 6.19 4.64 32.27
CA ARG A 123 5.89 3.64 31.25
C ARG A 123 6.66 3.94 29.97
N SER A 124 7.17 2.91 29.32
CA SER A 124 7.79 3.07 28.00
C SER A 124 6.77 2.82 26.88
N PRO A 125 6.80 3.58 25.78
CA PRO A 125 6.06 3.24 24.56
C PRO A 125 6.25 1.79 24.11
N HIS A 126 7.43 1.20 24.34
CA HIS A 126 7.74 -0.18 23.99
C HIS A 126 6.89 -1.19 24.78
N GLU A 127 6.44 -0.85 25.98
CA GLU A 127 5.57 -1.71 26.81
C GLU A 127 4.13 -1.77 26.30
N LEU A 128 3.74 -0.80 25.47
CA LEU A 128 2.43 -0.73 24.83
C LEU A 128 2.37 -1.54 23.53
N LEU A 129 3.52 -1.91 22.98
CA LEU A 129 3.58 -2.70 21.76
C LEU A 129 3.15 -4.14 22.05
N PRO A 130 2.34 -4.76 21.17
CA PRO A 130 1.98 -6.16 21.34
C PRO A 130 3.25 -7.02 21.38
N ARG A 131 3.42 -7.79 22.45
CA ARG A 131 4.54 -8.74 22.55
C ARG A 131 4.46 -9.72 21.38
N ALA A 132 5.55 -9.87 20.65
CA ALA A 132 5.67 -10.91 19.64
C ALA A 132 5.32 -12.26 20.29
N ARG A 133 4.31 -12.96 19.76
CA ARG A 133 4.00 -14.32 20.23
C ARG A 133 5.11 -15.24 19.73
N PRO A 134 5.63 -16.16 20.57
CA PRO A 134 6.63 -17.13 20.16
C PRO A 134 6.12 -18.07 19.06
#